data_AF-A0A6J4S1T3-F1
#
_entry.id   AF-A0A6J4S1T3-F1
#
_cell.length_a   1.000
_cell.length_b   1.000
_cell.length_c   1.000
_cell.angle_alpha   90.00
_cell.angle_beta   90.00
_cell.angle_gamma   90.00
#
_symmetry.space_group_name_H-M   'P 1'
#
loop_
_entity.id
_entity.type
_entity.pdbx_description
1 polymer ?
#
loop_
_entity_poly.entity_id
_entity_poly.type
_entity_poly.pdbx_seq_one_letter_code
_entity_poly.pdbx_strand_id
1 'polypeptide(L)'
;MPIFPRPSSPRVALADLRAFLGRRSREQAIGGALALVITLAIVVVFFLDASVNTAPPAQIIWVESYAPTRTDAEIIADQKERQAAKDAARKARQAEYQKLEKQFGIE
;
A
#
# COMPACT_ATOMS: atom_id res chain seq x y z
N MET A 1 -48.59 0.83 29.76
CA MET A 1 -47.91 1.65 28.72
C MET A 1 -46.63 0.94 28.34
N PRO A 2 -46.35 0.63 27.07
CA PRO A 2 -45.08 0.05 26.69
C PRO A 2 -43.97 1.10 26.92
N ILE A 3 -42.97 0.74 27.72
CA ILE A 3 -41.86 1.62 28.18
C ILE A 3 -40.73 1.70 27.14
N PHE A 4 -40.77 0.87 26.09
CA PHE A 4 -39.72 0.80 25.07
C PHE A 4 -40.17 1.39 23.72
N PRO A 5 -39.31 2.16 23.02
CA PRO A 5 -39.59 2.65 21.69
C PRO A 5 -39.78 1.47 20.73
N ARG A 6 -40.67 1.64 19.74
CA ARG A 6 -40.90 0.64 18.69
C ARG A 6 -39.57 0.32 17.99
N PRO A 7 -39.21 -0.97 17.79
CA PRO A 7 -37.98 -1.31 17.09
C PRO A 7 -38.03 -0.73 15.67
N SER A 8 -37.11 0.18 15.36
CA SER A 8 -36.99 0.76 14.03
C SER A 8 -36.50 -0.30 13.07
N SER A 9 -37.26 -0.55 12.00
CA SER A 9 -36.80 -1.45 10.95
C SER A 9 -35.72 -0.78 10.10
N PRO A 10 -34.78 -1.53 9.49
CA PRO A 10 -33.72 -0.96 8.64
C PRO A 10 -34.27 -0.07 7.52
N ARG A 11 -35.46 -0.41 6.99
CA ARG A 11 -36.15 0.39 5.98
C ARG A 11 -36.56 1.77 6.50
N VAL A 12 -37.04 1.83 7.74
CA VAL A 12 -37.42 3.10 8.38
C VAL A 12 -36.18 3.96 8.66
N ALA A 13 -35.07 3.36 9.09
CA ALA A 13 -33.81 4.08 9.28
C ALA A 13 -33.25 4.68 7.97
N LEU A 14 -33.33 3.94 6.86
CA LEU A 14 -32.93 4.44 5.54
C LEU A 14 -33.86 5.56 5.04
N ALA A 15 -35.16 5.44 5.27
CA ALA A 15 -36.12 6.49 4.93
C ALA A 15 -35.86 7.77 5.73
N ASP A 16 -35.57 7.64 7.03
CA ASP A 16 -35.25 8.76 7.91
C ASP A 16 -33.91 9.42 7.52
N LEU A 17 -32.88 8.63 7.23
CA LEU A 17 -31.61 9.13 6.71
C LEU A 17 -31.80 9.91 5.40
N ARG A 18 -32.61 9.38 4.47
CA ARG A 18 -32.90 10.08 3.20
C ARG A 18 -33.65 11.38 3.44
N ALA A 19 -34.61 11.39 4.36
CA ALA A 19 -35.35 12.60 4.74
C ALA A 19 -34.44 13.65 5.39
N PHE A 20 -33.53 13.24 6.26
CA PHE A 20 -32.52 14.11 6.89
C PHE A 20 -31.56 14.72 5.86
N LEU A 21 -31.06 13.91 4.92
CA LEU A 21 -30.20 14.39 3.83
C LEU A 21 -30.94 15.38 2.90
N GLY A 22 -32.23 15.18 2.68
CA GLY A 22 -33.06 16.07 1.85
C GLY A 22 -33.38 17.44 2.47
N ARG A 23 -33.18 17.63 3.78
CA ARG A 23 -33.41 18.92 4.48
C ARG A 23 -32.19 19.85 4.49
N ARG A 24 -31.06 19.43 3.92
CA ARG A 24 -29.81 20.20 3.92
C ARG A 24 -29.85 21.35 2.92
N SER A 25 -29.11 22.42 3.21
CA SER A 25 -28.90 23.51 2.25
C SER A 25 -28.05 23.04 1.07
N ARG A 26 -28.09 23.78 -0.05
CA ARG A 26 -27.33 23.46 -1.27
C ARG A 26 -25.82 23.38 -0.99
N GLU A 27 -25.32 24.26 -0.14
CA GLU A 27 -23.91 24.36 0.23
C GLU A 27 -23.47 23.13 1.03
N GLN A 28 -24.31 22.69 1.97
CA GLN A 28 -24.06 21.48 2.78
C GLN A 28 -24.07 20.21 1.92
N ALA A 29 -24.96 20.14 0.93
CA ALA A 29 -25.01 19.02 -0.01
C ALA A 29 -23.74 18.96 -0.88
N ILE A 30 -23.31 20.10 -1.41
CA ILE A 30 -22.08 20.20 -2.22
C ILE A 30 -20.85 19.87 -1.38
N GLY A 31 -20.72 20.44 -0.18
CA GLY A 31 -19.61 20.16 0.72
C GLY A 31 -19.54 18.68 1.12
N GLY A 32 -20.68 18.06 1.42
CA GLY A 32 -20.76 16.63 1.70
C GLY A 32 -20.37 15.76 0.50
N ALA A 33 -20.82 16.13 -0.70
CA ALA A 33 -20.45 15.42 -1.93
C ALA A 33 -18.94 15.52 -2.20
N LEU A 34 -18.36 16.71 -2.06
CA LEU A 34 -16.91 16.92 -2.23
C LEU A 34 -16.10 16.10 -1.22
N ALA A 35 -16.51 16.08 0.05
CA ALA A 35 -15.86 15.28 1.07
C ALA A 35 -15.85 13.78 0.70
N LEU A 36 -16.99 13.25 0.24
CA LEU A 36 -17.09 11.86 -0.21
C LEU A 36 -16.21 11.59 -1.44
N VAL A 37 -16.24 12.48 -2.43
CA VAL A 37 -15.45 12.34 -3.66
C VAL A 37 -13.95 12.34 -3.37
N ILE A 38 -13.46 13.30 -2.58
CA ILE A 38 -12.04 13.38 -2.21
C ILE A 38 -11.62 12.14 -1.43
N THR A 39 -12.42 11.72 -0.45
CA THR A 39 -12.13 10.52 0.35
C THR A 39 -12.07 9.27 -0.53
N LEU A 40 -13.04 9.09 -1.42
CA LEU A 40 -13.07 7.95 -2.33
C LEU A 40 -11.91 7.99 -3.33
N ALA A 41 -11.57 9.17 -3.84
CA ALA A 41 -10.43 9.36 -4.74
C ALA A 41 -9.12 8.90 -4.08
N ILE A 42 -8.88 9.28 -2.82
CA ILE A 42 -7.70 8.84 -2.06
C ILE A 42 -7.67 7.30 -1.96
N VAL A 43 -8.79 6.68 -1.56
CA VAL A 43 -8.86 5.22 -1.44
C VAL A 43 -8.61 4.52 -2.77
N VAL A 44 -9.19 5.03 -3.86
CA VAL A 44 -9.01 4.47 -5.22
C VAL A 44 -7.55 4.59 -5.67
N VAL A 45 -6.90 5.74 -5.44
CA VAL A 45 -5.48 5.92 -5.77
C VAL A 45 -4.62 4.86 -5.08
N PHE A 46 -4.77 4.67 -3.77
CA PHE A 46 -4.00 3.65 -3.05
C PHE A 46 -4.33 2.23 -3.50
N PHE A 47 -5.59 1.93 -3.78
CA PHE A 47 -6.01 0.60 -4.25
C PHE A 47 -5.39 0.24 -5.60
N LEU A 48 -5.36 1.20 -6.54
CA LEU A 48 -4.75 1.02 -7.85
C LEU A 48 -3.22 1.02 -7.79
N ASP A 49 -2.61 1.89 -6.99
CA ASP A 49 -1.16 2.02 -6.88
C ASP A 49 -0.50 0.73 -6.36
N ALA A 50 -1.10 0.11 -5.34
CA ALA A 50 -0.63 -1.16 -4.77
C ALA A 50 -0.55 -2.29 -5.81
N SER A 51 -1.38 -2.25 -6.85
CA SER A 51 -1.42 -3.29 -7.89
C SER A 51 -0.55 -2.96 -9.10
N VAL A 52 -0.29 -1.68 -9.39
CA VAL A 52 0.34 -1.23 -10.64
C VAL A 52 1.81 -0.87 -10.46
N ASN A 53 2.17 -0.15 -9.39
CA ASN A 53 3.53 0.39 -9.23
C ASN A 53 4.33 -0.29 -8.11
N THR A 54 3.67 -0.87 -7.10
CA THR A 54 4.34 -1.41 -5.91
C THR A 54 4.49 -2.93 -5.90
N ALA A 55 3.79 -3.65 -6.77
CA ALA A 55 3.89 -5.11 -6.84
C ALA A 55 5.25 -5.50 -7.48
N PRO A 56 6.14 -6.21 -6.75
CA PRO A 56 7.35 -6.71 -7.36
C PRO A 56 6.98 -7.65 -8.52
N PRO A 57 7.68 -7.59 -9.66
CA PRO A 57 7.42 -8.51 -10.76
C PRO A 57 7.56 -9.95 -10.27
N ALA A 58 6.79 -10.87 -10.84
CA ALA A 58 6.87 -12.28 -10.48
C ALA A 58 8.33 -12.78 -10.60
N GLN A 59 8.94 -13.13 -9.46
CA GLN A 59 10.32 -13.60 -9.42
C GLN A 59 10.34 -15.12 -9.45
N ILE A 60 11.01 -15.68 -10.45
CA ILE A 60 11.33 -17.12 -10.45
C ILE A 60 12.54 -17.29 -9.53
N ILE A 61 12.30 -17.80 -8.32
CA ILE A 61 13.36 -18.07 -7.35
C ILE A 61 13.93 -19.47 -7.65
N TRP A 62 15.13 -19.51 -8.19
CA TRP A 62 15.87 -20.75 -8.39
C TRP A 62 16.54 -21.16 -7.08
N VAL A 63 16.32 -22.41 -6.67
CA VAL A 63 17.03 -23.00 -5.53
C VAL A 63 18.23 -23.78 -6.08
N GLU A 64 19.42 -23.42 -5.63
CA GLU A 64 20.64 -24.15 -5.98
C GLU A 64 20.64 -25.53 -5.31
N SER A 65 20.89 -26.58 -6.11
CA SER A 65 21.09 -27.93 -5.59
C SER A 65 22.57 -28.15 -5.32
N TYR A 66 22.92 -28.42 -4.06
CA TYR A 66 24.31 -28.68 -3.66
C TYR A 66 24.60 -30.17 -3.53
N ALA A 67 25.83 -30.57 -3.88
CA ALA A 67 26.27 -31.94 -3.70
C ALA A 67 26.35 -32.32 -2.20
N PRO A 68 26.04 -33.58 -1.82
CA PRO A 68 26.15 -34.04 -0.42
C PRO A 68 27.59 -34.00 0.12
N THR A 69 28.57 -34.04 -0.78
CA THR A 69 30.01 -34.08 -0.48
C THR A 69 30.65 -32.69 -0.44
N ARG A 70 29.84 -31.62 -0.45
CA ARG A 70 30.34 -30.25 -0.45
C ARG A 70 31.12 -29.97 0.83
N THR A 71 32.26 -29.30 0.69
CA THR A 71 33.18 -29.00 1.79
C THR A 71 32.95 -27.61 2.39
N ASP A 72 33.32 -27.42 3.65
CA ASP A 72 33.23 -26.11 4.33
C ASP A 72 34.04 -25.02 3.63
N ALA A 73 35.20 -25.38 3.05
CA ALA A 73 36.03 -24.45 2.31
C ALA A 73 35.29 -23.89 1.07
N GLU A 74 34.57 -24.75 0.34
CA GLU A 74 33.72 -24.35 -0.78
C GLU A 74 32.52 -23.51 -0.32
N ILE A 75 31.94 -23.81 0.85
CA ILE A 75 30.84 -23.00 1.42
C ILE A 75 31.33 -21.58 1.72
N ILE A 76 32.48 -21.44 2.38
CA ILE A 76 33.04 -20.14 2.76
C ILE A 76 33.42 -19.33 1.51
N ALA A 77 33.97 -19.97 0.49
CA ALA A 77 34.28 -19.33 -0.78
C ALA A 77 33.04 -18.71 -1.43
N ASP A 78 31.96 -19.49 -1.60
CA ASP A 78 30.70 -19.00 -2.19
C ASP A 78 30.03 -17.93 -1.33
N GLN A 79 30.15 -18.03 0.01
CA GLN A 79 29.61 -17.01 0.90
C GLN A 79 30.34 -15.67 0.71
N LYS A 80 31.66 -15.69 0.56
CA LYS A 80 32.47 -14.49 0.33
C LYS A 80 32.12 -13.83 -1.00
N GLU A 81 31.94 -14.62 -2.06
CA GLU A 81 31.52 -14.11 -3.37
C GLU A 81 30.12 -13.48 -3.30
N ARG A 82 29.15 -14.20 -2.70
CA ARG A 82 27.78 -13.68 -2.53
C ARG A 82 27.74 -12.43 -1.67
N GLN A 83 28.59 -12.34 -0.65
CA GLN A 83 28.69 -11.15 0.19
C GLN A 83 29.23 -9.96 -0.61
N ALA A 84 30.29 -10.17 -1.40
CA ALA A 84 30.83 -9.12 -2.27
C ALA A 84 29.79 -8.60 -3.29
N ALA A 85 29.01 -9.50 -3.89
CA ALA A 85 27.93 -9.13 -4.81
C ALA A 85 26.84 -8.29 -4.11
N LYS A 86 26.42 -8.69 -2.89
CA LYS A 86 25.45 -7.94 -2.07
C LYS A 86 25.96 -6.55 -1.71
N ASP A 87 27.23 -6.44 -1.35
CA ASP A 87 27.84 -5.17 -0.95
C ASP A 87 28.01 -4.22 -2.15
N ALA A 88 28.36 -4.76 -3.33
CA ALA A 88 28.38 -4.00 -4.58
C ALA A 88 26.99 -3.47 -4.95
N ALA A 89 25.95 -4.31 -4.89
CA ALA A 89 24.57 -3.89 -5.14
C ALA A 89 24.08 -2.82 -4.14
N ARG A 90 24.48 -2.93 -2.87
CA ARG A 90 24.15 -1.92 -1.85
C ARG A 90 24.80 -0.57 -2.16
N LYS A 91 26.08 -0.57 -2.53
CA LYS A 91 26.81 0.65 -2.91
C LYS A 91 26.23 1.30 -4.16
N ALA A 92 25.85 0.51 -5.16
CA ALA A 92 25.19 1.00 -6.36
C ALA A 92 23.88 1.73 -6.03
N ARG A 93 23.01 1.10 -5.21
CA ARG A 93 21.76 1.74 -4.76
C ARG A 93 22.02 3.02 -3.96
N GLN A 94 22.99 3.01 -3.05
CA GLN A 94 23.37 4.21 -2.31
C GLN A 94 23.82 5.34 -3.25
N ALA A 95 24.61 5.03 -4.28
CA ALA A 95 25.03 6.01 -5.26
C ALA A 95 23.87 6.54 -6.12
N GLU A 96 22.88 5.70 -6.45
CA GLU A 96 21.65 6.13 -7.13
C GLU A 96 20.83 7.09 -6.25
N TYR A 97 20.63 6.76 -4.97
CA TYR A 97 19.94 7.65 -4.04
C TYR A 97 20.67 8.98 -3.86
N GLN A 98 22.00 8.96 -3.70
CA GLN A 98 22.80 10.20 -3.61
C GLN A 98 22.71 11.07 -4.87
N LYS A 99 22.60 10.45 -6.07
CA LYS A 99 22.38 11.20 -7.31
C LYS A 99 20.99 11.86 -7.32
N LEU A 100 19.97 11.14 -6.87
CA LEU A 100 18.61 11.67 -6.75
C LEU A 100 18.55 12.81 -5.72
N GLU A 101 19.13 12.64 -4.53
CA GLU A 101 19.22 13.68 -3.50
C GLU A 101 19.80 14.98 -4.05
N LYS A 102 20.94 14.89 -4.77
CA LYS A 102 21.56 16.04 -5.45
C LYS A 102 20.68 16.66 -6.52
N GLN A 103 19.98 15.85 -7.31
CA GLN A 103 19.08 16.34 -8.35
C GLN A 103 17.87 17.09 -7.78
N PHE A 104 17.36 16.65 -6.63
CA PHE A 104 16.22 17.27 -5.96
C PHE A 104 16.61 18.34 -4.92
N GLY A 105 17.90 18.59 -4.70
CA GLY A 105 18.39 19.61 -3.77
C GLY A 105 18.05 19.31 -2.31
N ILE A 106 17.90 18.03 -1.97
CA ILE A 106 17.64 17.58 -0.61
C ILE A 106 19.02 17.33 0.01
N GLU A 107 19.55 18.31 0.73
CA GLU A 107 20.78 18.17 1.55
C GLU A 107 20.44 18.15 3.04
#